data_AF-A0A6A4LPJ6-F1
#
_entry.id   AF-A0A6A4LPJ6-F1
#
_cell.length_a   1.000
_cell.length_b   1.000
_cell.length_c   1.000
_cell.angle_alpha   90.00
_cell.angle_beta   90.00
_cell.angle_gamma   90.00
#
_symmetry.space_group_name_H-M   'P 1'
#
loop_
_entity.id
_entity.type
_entity.pdbx_description
1 polymer ?
#
loop_
_entity_poly.entity_id
_entity_poly.type
_entity_poly.pdbx_seq_one_letter_code
_entity_poly.pdbx_strand_id
1 'polypeptide(L)'
;MDDQPSLGLQLENSNLARLSKEVSDKTNQLRQMRGEDLQGLNISELQNLEKMLEAGLSRKWPLAATDSDNLVNPEEGQSSESVTNVCSCSGAPPPEDDCSDTSLKLG
;
A
#
# COMPACT_ATOMS: atom_id res chain seq x y z
N MET A 1 -35.35 42.02 37.73
CA MET A 1 -35.78 41.21 36.58
C MET A 1 -34.56 40.41 36.19
N ASP A 2 -34.41 39.26 36.82
CA ASP A 2 -33.27 38.39 36.55
C ASP A 2 -33.63 37.56 35.31
N ASP A 3 -32.92 37.80 34.21
CA ASP A 3 -33.03 37.05 32.97
C ASP A 3 -32.50 35.62 33.19
N GLN A 4 -33.29 34.81 33.89
CA GLN A 4 -32.96 33.41 34.12
C GLN A 4 -33.07 32.66 32.79
N PRO A 5 -31.97 32.09 32.26
CA PRO A 5 -31.99 31.41 30.99
C PRO A 5 -32.93 30.21 31.05
N SER A 6 -33.77 30.06 30.03
CA SER A 6 -34.71 28.94 29.96
C SER A 6 -33.95 27.60 29.92
N LEU A 7 -34.53 26.55 30.50
CA LEU A 7 -33.90 25.23 30.57
C LEU A 7 -33.54 24.67 29.19
N GLY A 8 -34.31 25.02 28.15
CA GLY A 8 -33.99 24.69 26.76
C GLY A 8 -32.68 25.34 26.27
N LEU A 9 -32.49 26.64 26.52
CA LEU A 9 -31.27 27.36 26.16
C LEU A 9 -30.05 26.87 26.96
N GLN A 10 -30.21 26.49 28.22
CA GLN A 10 -29.11 25.85 28.98
C GLN A 10 -28.71 24.50 28.39
N LEU A 11 -29.69 23.66 28.01
CA LEU A 11 -29.42 22.37 27.38
C LEU A 11 -28.76 22.53 26.01
N GLU A 12 -29.22 23.50 25.20
CA GLU A 12 -28.65 23.81 23.90
C GLU A 12 -27.21 24.33 24.01
N ASN A 13 -26.92 25.24 24.95
CA ASN A 13 -25.55 25.68 25.24
C ASN A 13 -24.64 24.53 25.70
N SER A 14 -25.15 23.62 26.52
CA SER A 14 -24.42 22.41 26.94
C SER A 14 -24.11 21.46 25.77
N ASN A 15 -25.08 21.29 24.86
CA ASN A 15 -24.90 20.52 23.63
C ASN A 15 -23.87 21.17 22.69
N LEU A 16 -23.96 22.49 22.49
CA LEU A 16 -23.01 23.25 21.68
C LEU A 16 -21.58 23.17 22.24
N ALA A 17 -21.41 23.32 23.56
CA ALA A 17 -20.12 23.19 24.22
C ALA A 17 -19.53 21.78 24.05
N ARG A 18 -20.35 20.72 24.19
CA ARG A 18 -19.95 19.33 23.97
C ARG A 18 -19.54 19.06 22.51
N LEU A 19 -20.33 19.53 21.54
CA LEU A 19 -20.02 19.38 20.11
C LEU A 19 -18.77 20.15 19.71
N SER A 20 -18.62 21.39 20.19
CA SER A 20 -17.42 22.21 19.99
C SER A 20 -16.16 21.53 20.53
N LYS A 21 -16.25 20.94 21.74
CA LYS A 21 -15.18 20.12 22.30
C LYS A 21 -14.85 18.93 21.41
N GLU A 22 -15.85 18.15 20.98
CA GLU A 22 -15.59 17.00 20.09
C GLU A 22 -14.94 17.42 18.77
N VAL A 23 -15.38 18.52 18.16
CA VAL A 23 -14.73 19.08 16.95
C VAL A 23 -13.28 19.45 17.23
N SER A 24 -12.97 20.06 18.37
CA SER A 24 -11.60 20.39 18.78
C SER A 24 -10.75 19.12 19.00
N ASP A 25 -11.26 18.14 19.74
CA ASP A 25 -10.58 16.88 20.05
C ASP A 25 -10.28 16.09 18.76
N LYS A 26 -11.27 15.99 17.84
CA LYS A 26 -11.10 15.32 16.53
C LYS A 26 -10.16 16.09 15.61
N THR A 27 -10.18 17.42 15.65
CA THR A 27 -9.22 18.25 14.91
C THR A 27 -7.79 18.00 15.40
N ASN A 28 -7.58 17.95 16.72
CA ASN A 28 -6.27 17.64 17.30
C ASN A 28 -5.79 16.22 16.92
N GLN A 29 -6.67 15.22 16.99
CA GLN A 29 -6.36 13.85 16.56
C GLN A 29 -5.93 13.80 15.08
N LEU A 30 -6.60 14.53 14.19
CA LEU A 30 -6.21 14.62 12.78
C LEU A 30 -4.87 15.33 12.54
N ARG A 31 -4.45 16.24 13.42
CA ARG A 31 -3.13 16.87 13.39
C ARG A 31 -2.04 15.89 13.80
N GLN A 32 -2.27 15.15 14.89
CA GLN A 32 -1.38 14.10 15.37
C GLN A 32 -1.20 12.97 14.33
N MET A 33 -2.27 12.58 13.63
CA MET A 33 -2.20 11.65 12.51
C MET A 33 -1.36 12.15 11.31
N ARG A 34 -1.13 13.46 11.18
CA ARG A 34 -0.20 14.04 10.18
C ARG A 34 1.24 14.21 10.70
N GLY A 35 1.51 13.84 11.94
CA GLY A 35 2.81 14.04 12.59
C GLY A 35 3.00 15.43 13.22
N GLU A 36 1.93 16.24 13.33
CA GLU A 36 1.95 17.50 14.09
C GLU A 36 1.71 17.22 15.59
N ASP A 37 2.23 18.07 16.47
CA ASP A 37 1.88 18.13 17.91
C ASP A 37 1.94 16.77 18.66
N LEU A 38 2.93 15.95 18.31
CA LEU A 38 3.24 14.69 18.98
C LEU A 38 3.92 14.89 20.35
N GLN A 39 4.30 16.12 20.68
CA GLN A 39 4.98 16.45 21.94
C GLN A 39 4.02 16.27 23.12
N GLY A 40 4.48 15.56 24.16
CA GLY A 40 3.68 15.27 25.36
C GLY A 40 2.82 14.00 25.27
N LEU A 41 2.76 13.34 24.11
CA LEU A 41 2.16 12.00 24.01
C LEU A 41 3.07 10.93 24.65
N ASN A 42 2.45 9.94 25.28
CA ASN A 42 3.14 8.76 25.78
C ASN A 42 3.26 7.66 24.71
N ILE A 43 4.09 6.64 24.99
CA ILE A 43 4.38 5.55 24.04
C ILE A 43 3.11 4.79 23.62
N SER A 44 2.16 4.58 24.53
CA SER A 44 0.90 3.89 24.23
C SER A 44 -0.03 4.72 23.33
N GLU A 45 -0.02 6.05 23.49
CA GLU A 45 -0.76 6.98 22.62
C GLU A 45 -0.15 7.04 21.21
N LEU A 46 1.18 7.08 21.12
CA LEU A 46 1.91 7.02 19.85
C LEU A 46 1.62 5.69 19.11
N GLN A 47 1.70 4.55 19.80
CA GLN A 47 1.34 3.25 19.23
C GLN A 47 -0.13 3.15 18.78
N ASN A 48 -1.04 3.92 19.40
CA ASN A 48 -2.43 3.97 18.98
C ASN A 48 -2.60 4.80 17.69
N LEU A 49 -1.87 5.91 17.57
CA LEU A 49 -1.81 6.70 16.32
C LEU A 49 -1.21 5.87 15.17
N GLU A 50 -0.14 5.12 15.41
CA GLU A 50 0.45 4.20 14.44
C GLU A 50 -0.57 3.17 13.95
N LYS A 51 -1.29 2.48 14.85
CA LYS A 51 -2.34 1.51 14.49
C LYS A 51 -3.50 2.13 13.71
N MET A 52 -3.91 3.35 14.06
CA MET A 52 -4.94 4.09 13.33
C MET A 52 -4.49 4.45 11.90
N LEU A 53 -3.22 4.83 11.73
CA LEU A 53 -2.62 5.13 10.43
C LEU A 53 -2.45 3.85 9.59
N GLU A 54 -1.92 2.80 10.20
CA GLU A 54 -1.79 1.47 9.60
C GLU A 54 -3.15 0.99 9.09
N ALA A 55 -4.20 0.96 9.93
CA ALA A 55 -5.54 0.56 9.52
C ALA A 55 -6.13 1.43 8.39
N GLY A 56 -5.76 2.72 8.32
CA GLY A 56 -6.11 3.59 7.19
C GLY A 56 -5.41 3.22 5.88
N LEU A 57 -4.13 2.82 5.97
CA LEU A 57 -3.23 2.48 4.87
C LEU A 57 -3.34 1.01 4.40
N SER A 58 -3.75 0.08 5.28
CA SER A 58 -3.87 -1.37 5.04
C SER A 58 -4.78 -1.75 3.87
N ARG A 59 -5.52 -0.79 3.29
CA ARG A 59 -6.31 -1.01 2.07
C ARG A 59 -5.51 -1.09 0.77
N LYS A 60 -4.22 -0.66 0.72
CA LYS A 60 -3.50 -0.54 -0.56
C LYS A 60 -2.04 -0.99 -0.61
N TRP A 61 -1.50 -1.66 0.42
CA TRP A 61 -0.14 -2.18 0.34
C TRP A 61 0.05 -3.50 1.11
N PRO A 62 0.06 -4.66 0.44
CA PRO A 62 0.77 -5.81 0.96
C PRO A 62 2.27 -5.51 0.85
N LEU A 63 2.94 -5.20 1.99
CA LEU A 63 4.41 -5.24 2.07
C LEU A 63 4.88 -6.70 2.13
N ALA A 64 4.49 -7.46 1.10
CA ALA A 64 5.11 -8.71 0.71
C ALA A 64 5.99 -8.49 -0.53
N ALA A 65 6.60 -7.30 -0.64
CA ALA A 65 7.80 -7.07 -1.42
C ALA A 65 9.01 -7.47 -0.55
N THR A 66 9.09 -8.77 -0.23
CA THR A 66 10.34 -9.41 0.21
C THR A 66 10.90 -10.17 -0.98
N ASP A 67 11.25 -9.44 -2.04
CA ASP A 67 12.11 -9.94 -3.10
C ASP A 67 13.53 -10.03 -2.53
N SER A 68 13.82 -11.13 -1.84
CA SER A 68 15.17 -11.51 -1.41
C SER A 68 15.35 -13.00 -1.68
N ASP A 69 16.11 -13.28 -2.74
CA ASP A 69 16.94 -14.48 -2.88
C ASP A 69 16.22 -15.85 -2.93
N ASN A 70 15.43 -16.07 -4.00
CA ASN A 70 15.33 -17.43 -4.54
C ASN A 70 15.40 -17.47 -6.08
N LEU A 71 16.63 -17.52 -6.58
CA LEU A 71 16.95 -17.86 -7.96
C LEU A 71 16.71 -19.37 -8.18
N VAL A 72 15.49 -19.76 -8.53
CA VAL A 72 15.24 -21.07 -9.16
C VAL A 72 15.07 -20.87 -10.65
N ASN A 73 16.20 -20.85 -11.35
CA ASN A 73 16.20 -21.05 -12.79
C ASN A 73 15.75 -22.49 -13.09
N PRO A 74 14.75 -22.72 -13.94
CA PRO A 74 14.54 -24.02 -14.58
C PRO A 74 15.46 -24.11 -15.81
N GLU A 75 16.77 -24.12 -15.57
CA GLU A 75 17.76 -24.56 -16.55
C GLU A 75 18.18 -26.01 -16.25
N GLU A 76 18.66 -26.71 -17.28
CA GLU A 76 19.05 -28.13 -17.28
C GLU A 76 17.88 -29.15 -17.16
N GLY A 77 17.57 -29.94 -18.20
CA GLY A 77 18.15 -29.94 -19.54
C GLY A 77 17.39 -30.84 -20.51
N GLN A 78 17.53 -30.55 -21.81
CA GLN A 78 17.08 -31.46 -22.87
C GLN A 78 18.03 -32.66 -22.92
N SER A 79 17.51 -33.88 -22.80
CA SER A 79 18.26 -35.09 -23.17
C SER A 79 17.31 -36.24 -23.58
N SER A 80 17.68 -36.93 -24.66
CA SER A 80 16.92 -37.94 -25.41
C SER A 80 16.86 -39.31 -24.67
N GLU A 81 16.23 -40.43 -25.08
CA GLU A 81 15.40 -40.88 -26.21
C GLU A 81 14.65 -42.20 -25.79
N SER A 82 13.87 -42.95 -26.59
CA SER A 82 12.74 -42.66 -27.50
C SER A 82 11.85 -43.92 -27.63
N VAL A 83 10.63 -43.80 -28.19
CA VAL A 83 9.95 -44.91 -28.90
C VAL A 83 9.02 -44.38 -29.99
N THR A 84 8.92 -45.11 -31.10
CA THR A 84 8.38 -44.64 -32.38
C THR A 84 6.86 -44.52 -32.42
N ASN A 85 6.34 -43.39 -32.90
CA ASN A 85 5.13 -43.39 -33.73
C ASN A 85 5.35 -42.54 -34.99
N VAL A 86 5.07 -43.13 -36.15
CA VAL A 86 5.24 -42.47 -37.45
C VAL A 86 4.09 -41.48 -37.66
N CYS A 87 4.42 -40.20 -37.80
CA CYS A 87 3.50 -39.19 -38.34
C CYS A 87 4.15 -38.51 -39.55
N SER A 88 3.79 -38.97 -40.74
CA SER A 88 4.24 -38.38 -42.00
C SER A 88 3.40 -37.15 -42.34
N CYS A 89 4.01 -35.96 -42.46
CA CYS A 89 3.47 -34.84 -43.25
C CYS A 89 4.52 -33.74 -43.51
N SER A 90 4.92 -33.59 -44.78
CA SER A 90 5.16 -32.29 -45.45
C SER A 90 6.36 -31.38 -45.07
N GLY A 91 7.60 -31.84 -45.38
CA GLY A 91 8.57 -31.14 -46.23
C GLY A 91 9.14 -29.71 -45.98
N ALA A 92 10.48 -29.66 -45.90
CA ALA A 92 11.40 -28.60 -46.41
C ALA A 92 11.67 -27.31 -45.56
N PRO A 93 12.83 -26.62 -45.74
CA PRO A 93 13.63 -26.00 -44.64
C PRO A 93 13.98 -24.49 -44.93
N PRO A 94 15.03 -23.84 -44.34
CA PRO A 94 15.79 -23.96 -43.06
C PRO A 94 15.60 -22.64 -42.22
N PRO A 95 16.48 -22.19 -41.27
CA PRO A 95 16.21 -20.98 -40.46
C PRO A 95 16.63 -19.67 -41.15
N GLU A 96 16.06 -18.54 -40.71
CA GLU A 96 16.42 -17.19 -41.15
C GLU A 96 17.21 -16.46 -40.04
N ASP A 97 18.46 -16.10 -40.34
CA ASP A 97 19.33 -15.26 -39.52
C ASP A 97 18.92 -13.78 -39.63
N ASP A 98 18.58 -13.13 -38.51
CA ASP A 98 18.44 -11.67 -38.42
C ASP A 98 19.44 -11.09 -37.40
N CYS A 99 20.73 -11.18 -37.76
CA CYS A 99 21.80 -10.46 -37.07
C CYS A 99 21.66 -8.93 -37.28
N SER A 100 21.10 -8.22 -36.30
CA SER A 100 21.11 -6.75 -36.26
C SER A 100 22.19 -6.22 -35.30
N ASP A 101 23.42 -6.09 -35.82
CA ASP A 101 24.55 -5.49 -35.12
C ASP A 101 24.38 -3.95 -35.04
N THR A 102 23.99 -3.44 -33.87
CA THR A 102 23.77 -2.00 -33.65
C THR A 102 25.03 -1.32 -33.10
N SER A 103 26.02 -1.18 -33.98
CA SER A 103 27.26 -0.44 -33.72
C SER A 103 26.99 1.02 -33.32
N LEU A 104 27.25 1.36 -32.05
CA LEU A 104 27.21 2.75 -31.56
C LEU A 104 28.55 3.45 -31.81
N LYS A 105 28.50 4.59 -32.50
CA LYS A 105 29.68 5.42 -32.75
C LYS A 105 29.78 6.55 -31.73
N LEU A 106 30.75 6.44 -30.82
CA LEU A 106 31.14 7.54 -29.94
C LEU A 106 31.95 8.57 -30.73
N GLY A 107 31.51 9.82 -30.67
CA GLY A 107 32.16 11.01 -31.22
C GLY A 107 31.74 12.23 -30.40
#